data_AF-A0A950LS37-F1
#
_entry.id   AF-A0A950LS37-F1
#
_cell.length_a   1.000
_cell.length_b   1.000
_cell.length_c   1.000
_cell.angle_alpha   90.00
_cell.angle_beta   90.00
_cell.angle_gamma   90.00
#
_symmetry.space_group_name_H-M   'P 1'
#
loop_
_entity.id
_entity.type
_entity.pdbx_description
1 polymer ?
#
loop_
_entity_poly.entity_id
_entity_poly.type
_entity_poly.pdbx_seq_one_letter_code
_entity_poly.pdbx_strand_id
1 'polypeptide(L)'
;MRTSQMKLDIWSPYAIIGHLIHGEKTDWLPRVIVILESGPDHPFESFDGDAQFRDSKGKSISSLLDEFAERRSDNLVQLRALNLQPAQLELVGIHIVGLRGCPARTPAGAYAALARHQSASRKK
;
A
#
# COMPACT_ATOMS: atom_id res chain seq x y z
N MET A 1 -15.06 40.75 4.77
CA MET A 1 -13.92 39.81 4.90
C MET A 1 -14.48 38.44 5.24
N ARG A 2 -14.38 37.45 4.33
CA ARG A 2 -14.59 36.04 4.69
C ARG A 2 -13.26 35.52 5.23
N THR A 3 -13.22 35.18 6.50
CA THR A 3 -12.16 34.34 7.03
C THR A 3 -12.38 32.93 6.47
N SER A 4 -11.72 32.60 5.36
CA SER A 4 -11.53 31.19 5.00
C SER A 4 -10.66 30.58 6.09
N GLN A 5 -11.30 29.88 7.02
CA GLN A 5 -10.63 28.96 7.92
C GLN A 5 -9.83 27.99 7.04
N MET A 6 -8.51 28.11 6.99
CA MET A 6 -7.67 27.09 6.34
C MET A 6 -7.89 25.78 7.10
N LYS A 7 -8.65 24.87 6.49
CA LYS A 7 -8.82 23.51 6.97
C LYS A 7 -7.49 22.82 6.73
N LEU A 8 -6.76 22.51 7.79
CA LEU A 8 -5.64 21.58 7.68
C LEU A 8 -6.21 20.24 7.21
N ASP A 9 -5.83 19.79 6.01
CA ASP A 9 -6.16 18.45 5.48
C ASP A 9 -5.35 17.36 6.22
N ILE A 10 -5.43 17.36 7.55
CA ILE A 10 -4.80 16.33 8.38
C ILE A 10 -5.77 15.16 8.48
N TRP A 11 -5.32 13.99 8.06
CA TRP A 11 -6.06 12.76 8.26
C TRP A 11 -6.15 12.40 9.74
N SER A 12 -7.33 11.92 10.15
CA SER A 12 -7.51 11.36 11.49
C SER A 12 -6.73 10.05 11.65
N PRO A 13 -6.41 9.62 12.89
CA PRO A 13 -5.80 8.30 13.12
C PRO A 13 -6.59 7.15 12.49
N TYR A 14 -7.93 7.25 12.47
CA TYR A 14 -8.80 6.27 11.80
C TYR A 14 -8.56 6.23 10.30
N ALA A 15 -8.47 7.39 9.64
CA ALA A 15 -8.19 7.49 8.21
C ALA A 15 -6.78 6.97 7.89
N ILE A 16 -5.79 7.25 8.74
CA ILE A 16 -4.42 6.74 8.57
C ILE A 16 -4.40 5.22 8.63
N ILE A 17 -4.97 4.60 9.67
CA ILE A 17 -4.97 3.13 9.78
C ILE A 17 -5.80 2.50 8.66
N GLY A 18 -6.95 3.09 8.30
CA GLY A 18 -7.76 2.64 7.18
C GLY A 18 -6.99 2.67 5.85
N HIS A 19 -6.18 3.71 5.62
CA HIS A 19 -5.33 3.82 4.43
C HIS A 19 -4.24 2.74 4.40
N LEU A 20 -3.61 2.47 5.55
CA LEU A 20 -2.61 1.40 5.66
C LEU A 20 -3.23 0.02 5.40
N ILE A 21 -4.41 -0.26 5.95
CA ILE A 21 -5.16 -1.50 5.67
C ILE A 21 -5.48 -1.63 4.18
N HIS A 22 -5.90 -0.54 3.53
CA HIS A 22 -6.16 -0.56 2.10
C HIS A 22 -4.87 -0.89 1.31
N GLY A 23 -3.75 -0.26 1.66
CA GLY A 23 -2.44 -0.56 1.09
C GLY A 23 -2.03 -2.03 1.24
N GLU A 24 -2.30 -2.67 2.38
CA GLU A 24 -2.08 -4.11 2.55
C GLU A 24 -2.89 -4.97 1.58
N LYS A 25 -4.10 -4.54 1.23
CA LYS A 25 -5.03 -5.31 0.38
C LYS A 25 -4.75 -5.15 -1.11
N THR A 26 -4.27 -3.98 -1.54
CA THR A 26 -4.26 -3.62 -2.96
C THR A 26 -2.90 -3.19 -3.49
N ASP A 27 -1.94 -2.86 -2.61
CA ASP A 27 -0.71 -2.18 -3.03
C ASP A 27 0.54 -3.04 -2.84
N TRP A 28 1.01 -3.26 -1.60
CA TRP A 28 2.40 -3.69 -1.39
C TRP A 28 2.71 -5.09 -1.91
N LEU A 29 2.11 -6.12 -1.33
CA LEU A 29 2.30 -7.50 -1.76
C LEU A 29 1.62 -7.78 -3.10
N PRO A 30 0.36 -7.34 -3.35
CA PRO A 30 -0.30 -7.56 -4.64
C PRO A 30 0.52 -7.04 -5.83
N ARG A 31 1.13 -5.85 -5.73
CA ARG A 31 1.96 -5.34 -6.84
C ARG A 31 3.27 -6.07 -7.01
N VAL A 32 3.88 -6.57 -5.93
CA VAL A 32 5.04 -7.47 -6.04
C VAL A 32 4.63 -8.71 -6.84
N ILE A 33 3.49 -9.31 -6.55
CA ILE A 33 2.98 -10.49 -7.26
C ILE A 33 2.77 -10.18 -8.75
N VAL A 34 2.09 -9.07 -9.08
CA VAL A 34 1.89 -8.65 -10.49
C VAL A 34 3.22 -8.46 -11.22
N ILE A 35 4.23 -7.83 -10.59
CA ILE A 35 5.55 -7.67 -11.20
C ILE A 35 6.20 -9.02 -11.50
N LEU A 36 6.11 -9.98 -10.58
CA LEU A 36 6.73 -11.30 -10.72
C LEU A 36 6.02 -12.16 -11.78
N GLU A 37 4.70 -12.06 -11.87
CA GLU A 37 3.89 -12.89 -12.76
C GLU A 37 3.81 -12.34 -14.19
N SER A 38 3.68 -11.02 -14.32
CA SER A 38 3.35 -10.36 -15.60
C SER A 38 4.30 -9.24 -16.00
N GLY A 39 5.18 -8.79 -15.09
CA GLY A 39 6.13 -7.72 -15.37
C GLY A 39 5.47 -6.46 -15.95
N PRO A 40 6.03 -5.85 -17.02
CA PRO A 40 5.49 -4.61 -17.57
C PRO A 40 4.26 -4.78 -18.47
N ASP A 41 3.89 -6.01 -18.84
CA ASP A 41 2.80 -6.27 -19.78
C ASP A 41 1.41 -6.11 -19.13
N HIS A 42 1.35 -6.12 -17.80
CA HIS A 42 0.15 -5.87 -17.04
C HIS A 42 0.32 -4.63 -16.15
N PRO A 43 -0.13 -3.45 -16.60
CA PRO A 43 -0.12 -2.25 -15.76
C PRO A 43 -0.91 -2.45 -14.48
N PHE A 44 -0.48 -1.79 -13.41
CA PHE A 44 -1.19 -1.86 -12.15
C PHE A 44 -2.56 -1.18 -12.23
N GLU A 45 -3.50 -1.66 -11.43
CA GLU A 45 -4.73 -0.92 -11.16
C GLU A 45 -4.44 0.40 -10.43
N SER A 46 -5.28 1.39 -10.70
CA SER A 46 -5.28 2.67 -9.99
C SER A 46 -5.58 2.44 -8.51
N PHE A 47 -4.80 3.10 -7.65
CA PHE A 47 -5.00 3.04 -6.20
C PHE A 47 -6.18 3.93 -5.78
N ASP A 48 -7.14 3.39 -5.03
CA ASP A 48 -8.27 4.15 -4.45
C ASP A 48 -7.78 4.89 -3.19
N GLY A 49 -7.34 6.14 -3.39
CA GLY A 49 -6.81 6.98 -2.31
C GLY A 49 -7.83 7.40 -1.24
N ASP A 50 -9.11 7.15 -1.46
CA ASP A 50 -10.21 7.51 -0.55
C ASP A 50 -10.90 6.29 0.07
N ALA A 51 -10.46 5.07 -0.27
CA ALA A 51 -11.05 3.81 0.20
C ALA A 51 -11.22 3.76 1.71
N GLN A 52 -10.28 4.33 2.47
CA GLN A 52 -10.30 4.36 3.94
C GLN A 52 -11.58 4.99 4.51
N PHE A 53 -12.16 5.98 3.85
CA PHE A 53 -13.35 6.68 4.34
C PHE A 53 -14.61 5.84 4.20
N ARG A 54 -14.63 4.93 3.22
CA ARG A 54 -15.70 3.96 3.00
C ARG A 54 -15.48 2.71 3.85
N ASP A 55 -14.30 2.11 3.77
CA ASP A 55 -14.02 0.77 4.29
C ASP A 55 -13.77 0.73 5.81
N SER A 56 -13.44 1.88 6.40
CA SER A 56 -13.24 2.02 7.87
C SER A 56 -14.45 2.61 8.59
N LYS A 57 -15.52 2.96 7.85
CA LYS A 57 -16.69 3.64 8.42
C LYS A 57 -17.35 2.78 9.49
N GLY A 58 -17.49 3.34 10.70
CA GLY A 58 -18.16 2.68 11.82
C GLY A 58 -17.30 1.64 12.56
N LYS A 59 -16.06 1.38 12.12
CA LYS A 59 -15.14 0.49 12.86
C LYS A 59 -14.53 1.23 14.05
N SER A 60 -14.31 0.49 15.14
CA SER A 60 -13.54 0.99 16.28
C SER A 60 -12.05 1.04 15.93
N ILE A 61 -11.30 1.89 16.61
CA ILE A 61 -9.85 1.97 16.40
C ILE A 61 -9.14 0.65 16.75
N SER A 62 -9.62 -0.07 17.78
CA SER A 62 -9.07 -1.39 18.13
C SER A 62 -9.26 -2.37 16.99
N SER A 63 -10.46 -2.46 16.43
CA SER A 63 -10.75 -3.36 15.30
C SER A 63 -9.90 -3.04 14.07
N LEU A 64 -9.65 -1.76 13.78
CA LEU A 64 -8.76 -1.36 12.69
C LEU A 64 -7.31 -1.77 12.96
N LEU A 65 -6.82 -1.58 14.18
CA LEU A 65 -5.46 -2.00 14.56
C LEU A 65 -5.28 -3.51 14.48
N ASP A 66 -6.29 -4.28 14.92
CA ASP A 66 -6.29 -5.74 14.84
C ASP A 66 -6.29 -6.22 13.39
N GLU A 67 -7.17 -5.66 12.55
CA GLU A 67 -7.23 -5.95 11.11
C GLU A 67 -5.90 -5.63 10.41
N PHE A 68 -5.31 -4.47 10.73
CA PHE A 68 -4.02 -4.09 10.17
C PHE A 68 -2.91 -5.05 10.59
N ALA A 69 -2.86 -5.44 11.86
CA ALA A 69 -1.84 -6.34 12.38
C ALA A 69 -1.93 -7.74 11.76
N GLU A 70 -3.14 -8.28 11.63
CA GLU A 70 -3.40 -9.56 10.95
C GLU A 70 -2.93 -9.51 9.50
N ARG A 71 -3.42 -8.54 8.73
CA ARG A 71 -3.05 -8.38 7.31
C ARG A 71 -1.56 -8.21 7.11
N ARG A 72 -0.93 -7.39 7.97
CA ARG A 72 0.51 -7.19 7.89
C ARG A 72 1.27 -8.48 8.16
N SER A 73 0.88 -9.22 9.19
CA SER A 73 1.52 -10.49 9.53
C SER A 73 1.46 -11.46 8.35
N ASP A 74 0.28 -11.63 7.78
CA ASP A 74 0.03 -12.53 6.65
C ASP A 74 0.82 -12.12 5.41
N ASN A 75 0.80 -10.83 5.06
CA ASN A 75 1.52 -10.32 3.91
C ASN A 75 3.04 -10.46 4.06
N LEU A 76 3.58 -10.27 5.27
CA LEU A 76 5.00 -10.49 5.53
C LEU A 76 5.39 -11.97 5.48
N VAL A 77 4.50 -12.88 5.91
CA VAL A 77 4.72 -14.33 5.75
C VAL A 77 4.79 -14.68 4.27
N GLN A 78 3.82 -14.22 3.47
CA GLN A 78 3.79 -14.45 2.03
C GLN A 78 5.01 -13.84 1.33
N LEU A 79 5.36 -12.58 1.63
CA LEU A 79 6.53 -11.91 1.05
C LEU A 79 7.84 -12.67 1.33
N ARG A 80 7.99 -13.24 2.53
CA ARG A 80 9.14 -14.10 2.86
C ARG A 80 9.09 -15.41 2.08
N ALA A 81 7.91 -16.00 1.93
CA ALA A 81 7.74 -17.26 1.20
C ALA A 81 8.06 -17.13 -0.30
N LEU A 82 7.91 -15.93 -0.89
CA LEU A 82 8.34 -15.66 -2.27
C LEU A 82 9.86 -15.83 -2.48
N ASN A 83 10.66 -15.82 -1.40
CA ASN A 83 12.11 -16.03 -1.44
C ASN A 83 12.82 -15.24 -2.57
N LEU A 84 12.54 -13.93 -2.63
CA LEU A 84 12.99 -13.06 -3.72
C LEU A 84 14.51 -13.03 -3.82
N GLN A 85 15.00 -13.36 -5.00
CA GLN A 85 16.39 -13.27 -5.38
C GLN A 85 16.74 -11.84 -5.83
N PRO A 86 18.02 -11.43 -5.78
CA PRO A 86 18.44 -10.09 -6.18
C PRO A 86 17.94 -9.68 -7.57
N ALA A 87 17.98 -10.59 -8.55
CA ALA A 87 17.48 -10.32 -9.90
C ALA A 87 15.96 -10.04 -9.95
N GLN A 88 15.18 -10.65 -9.06
CA GLN A 88 13.73 -10.42 -8.98
C GLN A 88 13.40 -9.05 -8.37
N LEU A 89 14.29 -8.48 -7.54
CA LEU A 89 14.11 -7.14 -6.98
C LEU A 89 14.21 -6.04 -8.06
N GLU A 90 14.93 -6.33 -9.14
CA GLU A 90 15.14 -5.45 -10.30
C GLU A 90 14.02 -5.54 -11.34
N LEU A 91 13.11 -6.51 -11.22
CA LEU A 91 11.94 -6.60 -12.09
C LEU A 91 11.04 -5.38 -11.91
N VAL A 92 10.46 -4.89 -13.00
CA VAL A 92 9.68 -3.65 -13.03
C VAL A 92 8.22 -3.90 -13.38
N GLY A 93 7.34 -3.17 -12.71
CA GLY A 93 5.94 -3.04 -13.10
C GLY A 93 5.64 -1.64 -13.60
N ILE A 94 4.44 -1.48 -14.17
CA ILE A 94 4.02 -0.23 -14.81
C ILE A 94 2.89 0.43 -14.03
N HIS A 95 3.12 1.66 -13.60
CA HIS A 95 2.07 2.53 -13.10
C HIS A 95 1.37 3.26 -14.24
N ILE A 96 0.04 3.21 -14.23
CA ILE A 96 -0.78 4.14 -15.01
C ILE A 96 -0.85 5.48 -14.27
N VAL A 97 -0.01 6.45 -14.63
CA VAL A 97 -0.16 7.82 -14.15
C VAL A 97 -1.16 8.55 -15.04
N GLY A 98 -2.27 8.98 -14.44
CA GLY A 98 -3.27 9.80 -15.09
C GLY A 98 -2.71 11.16 -15.54
N LEU A 99 -3.12 11.57 -16.75
CA LEU A 99 -3.00 12.88 -17.41
C LEU A 99 -1.81 13.14 -18.37
N ARG A 100 -0.78 12.27 -18.48
CA ARG A 100 0.25 12.45 -19.55
C ARG A 100 0.72 11.19 -20.27
N GLY A 101 0.19 10.01 -19.93
CA GLY A 101 0.47 8.78 -20.70
C GLY A 101 1.92 8.28 -20.65
N CYS A 102 2.78 8.85 -19.79
CA CYS A 102 4.12 8.32 -19.55
C CYS A 102 4.04 7.23 -18.46
N PRO A 103 4.24 5.95 -18.79
CA PRO A 103 4.28 4.89 -17.78
C PRO A 103 5.46 5.11 -16.84
N ALA A 104 5.20 5.19 -15.54
CA ALA A 104 6.25 5.18 -14.52
C ALA A 104 6.60 3.72 -14.19
N ARG A 105 7.89 3.39 -14.28
CA ARG A 105 8.43 2.06 -13.95
C ARG A 105 8.85 2.04 -12.49
N THR A 106 8.41 1.03 -11.75
CA THR A 106 8.79 0.85 -10.34
C THR A 106 9.31 -0.57 -10.12
N PRO A 107 10.50 -0.74 -9.52
CA PRO A 107 11.04 -2.07 -9.21
C PRO A 107 10.28 -2.81 -8.10
N ALA A 108 10.26 -4.15 -8.15
CA ALA A 108 9.69 -5.00 -7.09
C ALA A 108 10.33 -4.75 -5.72
N GLY A 109 11.63 -4.45 -5.71
CA GLY A 109 12.37 -4.11 -4.50
C GLY A 109 11.79 -2.92 -3.72
N ALA A 110 11.20 -1.93 -4.41
CA ALA A 110 10.60 -0.76 -3.78
C ALA A 110 9.35 -1.14 -2.96
N TYR A 111 8.46 -1.95 -3.53
CA TYR A 111 7.27 -2.45 -2.84
C TYR A 111 7.60 -3.42 -1.72
N ALA A 112 8.55 -4.32 -1.94
CA ALA A 112 9.02 -5.22 -0.90
C ALA A 112 9.64 -4.44 0.28
N ALA A 113 10.31 -3.31 0.02
CA ALA A 113 10.84 -2.44 1.06
C ALA A 113 9.72 -1.71 1.82
N LEU A 114 8.72 -1.16 1.12
CA LEU A 114 7.57 -0.49 1.74
C LEU A 114 6.79 -1.43 2.67
N ALA A 115 6.55 -2.68 2.23
CA ALA A 115 5.93 -3.71 3.06
C ALA A 115 6.70 -3.98 4.37
N ARG A 116 8.04 -3.96 4.31
CA ARG A 116 8.91 -4.19 5.48
C ARG A 116 8.93 -2.99 6.43
N HIS A 117 9.07 -1.76 5.92
CA HIS A 117 9.30 -0.57 6.73
C HIS A 117 8.09 -0.17 7.58
N GLN A 118 6.88 -0.40 7.11
CA GLN A 118 5.67 -0.06 7.87
C GLN A 118 5.43 -0.97 9.09
N SER A 119 6.27 -1.99 9.30
CA SER A 119 6.13 -3.00 10.36
C SER A 119 7.10 -2.81 11.53
N ALA A 120 7.92 -1.76 11.48
CA ALA A 120 8.90 -1.46 12.53
C ALA A 120 8.22 -0.85 13.78
N SER A 121 7.34 -1.61 14.44
CA SER A 121 6.91 -1.34 15.80
C SER A 121 6.38 -2.63 16.46
N ARG A 122 7.32 -3.43 16.96
CA ARG A 122 7.17 -4.31 18.15
C ARG A 122 8.52 -4.96 18.46
N LYS A 123 9.34 -4.23 19.21
CA LYS A 123 10.28 -4.80 20.17
C LYS A 123 10.18 -3.95 21.44
N LYS A 124 9.35 -4.43 22.37
CA LYS A 124 9.56 -4.25 23.80
C LYS A 124 9.78 -5.64 24.37
#